data_AF-A0AAW9I8N4-F1
#
_entry.id   AF-A0AAW9I8N4-F1
#
_cell.length_a   1.000
_cell.length_b   1.000
_cell.length_c   1.000
_cell.angle_alpha   90.00
_cell.angle_beta   90.00
_cell.angle_gamma   90.00
#
_symmetry.space_group_name_H-M   'P 1'
#
loop_
_entity.id
_entity.type
_entity.pdbx_description
1 polymer ?
#
loop_
_entity_poly.entity_id
_entity_poly.type
_entity_poly.pdbx_seq_one_letter_code
_entity_poly.pdbx_strand_id
1 'polypeptide(L)'
;SIGDSLKTVEELPSLLLSMITIGEESGKLDTVLNTVTEYYENELDSKLEIGTKYFENFITLFIGVMVGIIVISMMVPMFDAVSAI
;
A
#
# COMPACT_ATOMS: atom_id res chain seq x y z
N SER A 1 33.06 -8.90 -6.42
CA SER A 1 32.65 -8.56 -5.04
C SER A 1 31.18 -8.96 -4.86
N ILE A 2 30.61 -8.96 -3.64
CA ILE A 2 29.17 -9.20 -3.43
C ILE A 2 28.34 -8.21 -4.26
N GLY A 3 28.79 -6.95 -4.36
CA GLY A 3 28.20 -5.94 -5.23
C GLY A 3 28.13 -6.35 -6.70
N ASP A 4 29.13 -7.05 -7.25
CA ASP A 4 29.08 -7.51 -8.65
C ASP A 4 28.09 -8.65 -8.89
N SER A 5 27.93 -9.54 -7.91
CA SER A 5 26.94 -10.63 -7.99
C SER A 5 25.51 -10.13 -7.85
N LEU A 6 25.30 -8.99 -7.16
CA LEU A 6 23.98 -8.38 -6.98
C LEU A 6 23.56 -7.49 -8.16
N LYS A 7 24.46 -7.17 -9.10
CA LYS A 7 24.13 -6.46 -10.35
C LYS A 7 23.09 -7.16 -11.21
N THR A 8 22.95 -8.47 -11.06
CA THR A 8 21.98 -9.27 -11.82
C THR A 8 20.57 -9.24 -11.21
N VAL A 9 20.39 -8.64 -10.04
CA VAL A 9 19.07 -8.48 -9.41
C VAL A 9 18.40 -7.24 -9.99
N GLU A 10 17.42 -7.43 -10.88
CA GLU A 10 16.70 -6.31 -11.52
C GLU A 10 15.90 -5.45 -10.52
N GLU A 11 15.43 -6.06 -9.43
CA GLU A 11 14.62 -5.37 -8.41
C GLU A 11 15.46 -4.51 -7.47
N LEU A 12 16.80 -4.53 -7.58
CA LEU A 12 17.70 -3.80 -6.71
C LEU A 12 18.10 -2.46 -7.34
N PRO A 13 17.69 -1.32 -6.76
CA PRO A 13 18.03 0.00 -7.29
C PRO A 13 19.55 0.19 -7.45
N SER A 14 19.96 0.78 -8.57
CA SER A 14 21.37 1.05 -8.88
C SER A 14 22.10 1.89 -7.82
N LEU A 15 21.34 2.70 -7.08
CA LEU A 15 21.83 3.46 -5.93
C LEU A 15 22.23 2.55 -4.76
N LEU A 16 21.38 1.59 -4.38
CA LEU A 16 21.66 0.63 -3.30
C LEU A 16 22.82 -0.30 -3.66
N LEU A 17 22.89 -0.73 -4.91
CA LEU A 17 24.03 -1.49 -5.44
C LEU A 17 25.35 -0.74 -5.27
N SER A 18 25.35 0.57 -5.56
CA SER A 18 26.53 1.42 -5.40
C SER A 18 26.91 1.57 -3.93
N MET A 19 25.93 1.70 -3.03
CA MET A 19 26.17 1.70 -1.58
C MET A 19 26.79 0.38 -1.12
N ILE A 20 26.32 -0.78 -1.61
CA ILE A 20 26.86 -2.10 -1.24
C ILE A 20 28.32 -2.23 -1.69
N THR A 21 28.63 -1.79 -2.90
CA THR A 21 29.99 -1.81 -3.45
C THR A 21 30.94 -0.95 -2.61
N ILE A 22 30.51 0.27 -2.25
CA ILE A 22 31.28 1.18 -1.37
C ILE A 22 31.40 0.63 0.07
N GLY A 23 30.33 0.00 0.57
CA GLY A 23 30.29 -0.65 1.88
C GLY A 23 31.23 -1.85 1.98
N GLU A 24 31.36 -2.62 0.91
CA GLU A 24 32.29 -3.75 0.82
C GLU A 24 33.75 -3.27 0.80
N GLU A 25 34.06 -2.24 0.02
CA GLU A 25 35.40 -1.64 -0.03
C GLU A 25 35.81 -0.98 1.30
N SER A 26 34.85 -0.43 2.05
CA SER A 26 35.08 0.24 3.33
C SER A 26 34.94 -0.67 4.56
N GLY A 27 34.62 -1.96 4.36
CA GLY A 27 34.41 -2.93 5.44
C GLY A 27 33.13 -2.69 6.26
N LYS A 28 32.20 -1.88 5.77
CA LYS A 28 30.92 -1.51 6.41
C LYS A 28 29.72 -2.19 5.75
N LEU A 29 29.92 -3.37 5.17
CA LEU A 29 28.88 -4.09 4.45
C LEU A 29 27.62 -4.33 5.30
N ASP A 30 27.80 -4.67 6.58
CA ASP A 30 26.69 -4.89 7.53
C ASP A 30 25.78 -3.66 7.67
N THR A 31 26.37 -2.47 7.81
CA THR A 31 25.61 -1.21 7.88
C THR A 31 24.83 -0.95 6.61
N VAL A 32 25.44 -1.22 5.45
CA VAL A 32 24.76 -1.00 4.17
C VAL A 32 23.63 -2.00 3.94
N LEU A 33 23.81 -3.27 4.31
CA LEU A 33 22.75 -4.27 4.23
C LEU A 33 21.57 -3.90 5.12
N ASN A 34 21.81 -3.34 6.31
CA ASN A 34 20.73 -2.80 7.15
C ASN A 34 19.97 -1.66 6.47
N THR A 35 20.67 -0.73 5.80
CA THR A 35 20.01 0.33 5.01
C THR A 35 19.16 -0.22 3.86
N VAL A 36 19.61 -1.30 3.21
CA VAL A 36 18.82 -1.99 2.16
C VAL A 36 17.55 -2.60 2.75
N THR A 37 17.65 -3.26 3.91
CA THR A 37 16.50 -3.81 4.62
C THR A 37 15.50 -2.71 4.99
N GLU A 38 15.96 -1.63 5.61
CA GLU A 38 15.11 -0.48 5.97
C GLU A 38 14.41 0.12 4.74
N TYR A 39 15.10 0.20 3.59
CA TYR A 39 14.48 0.67 2.35
C TYR A 39 13.31 -0.22 1.91
N TYR A 40 13.50 -1.54 1.88
CA TYR A 40 12.44 -2.46 1.46
C TYR A 40 11.29 -2.59 2.47
N GLU A 41 11.58 -2.52 3.78
CA GLU A 41 10.54 -2.46 4.82
C GLU A 41 9.66 -1.21 4.65
N ASN A 42 10.27 -0.04 4.46
CA ASN A 42 9.52 1.21 4.21
C ASN A 42 8.70 1.16 2.90
N GLU A 43 9.26 0.56 1.84
CA GLU A 43 8.54 0.37 0.59
C GLU A 43 7.34 -0.58 0.76
N LEU A 44 7.53 -1.67 1.51
CA LEU A 44 6.46 -2.62 1.83
C LEU A 44 5.36 -1.96 2.65
N ASP A 45 5.70 -1.25 3.72
CA ASP A 45 4.75 -0.56 4.58
C ASP A 45 3.95 0.48 3.79
N SER A 46 4.61 1.26 2.93
CA SER A 46 3.93 2.24 2.06
C SER A 46 2.94 1.58 1.10
N LYS A 47 3.33 0.44 0.50
CA LYS A 47 2.43 -0.32 -0.39
C LYS A 47 1.25 -0.90 0.37
N LEU A 48 1.48 -1.41 1.59
CA LEU A 48 0.42 -1.92 2.46
C LEU A 48 -0.53 -0.81 2.91
N GLU A 49 -0.01 0.36 3.28
CA GLU A 49 -0.81 1.51 3.70
C GLU A 49 -1.73 1.97 2.55
N ILE A 50 -1.17 2.14 1.35
CA ILE A 50 -1.94 2.53 0.16
C ILE A 50 -2.97 1.45 -0.17
N GLY A 51 -2.58 0.18 -0.16
CA GLY A 51 -3.48 -0.95 -0.40
C GLY A 51 -4.64 -0.98 0.60
N THR A 52 -4.34 -0.80 1.88
CA THR A 52 -5.34 -0.79 2.96
C THR A 52 -6.32 0.38 2.82
N LYS A 53 -5.83 1.57 2.47
CA LYS A 53 -6.69 2.75 2.20
C LYS A 53 -7.67 2.51 1.06
N TYR A 54 -7.26 1.83 0.00
CA TYR A 54 -8.17 1.45 -1.08
C TYR A 54 -9.25 0.47 -0.60
N PHE A 55 -8.86 -0.51 0.23
CA PHE A 55 -9.81 -1.44 0.85
C PHE A 55 -10.84 -0.71 1.74
N GLU A 56 -10.39 0.23 2.57
CA GLU A 56 -11.26 1.04 3.43
C GLU A 56 -12.29 1.83 2.62
N ASN A 57 -11.83 2.52 1.57
CA ASN A 57 -12.72 3.28 0.67
C ASN A 57 -13.76 2.38 0.00
N PHE A 58 -13.38 1.17 -0.42
CA PHE A 58 -14.29 0.23 -1.07
C PHE A 58 -15.39 -0.25 -0.11
N ILE A 59 -15.01 -0.66 1.11
CA ILE A 59 -15.96 -1.11 2.14
C ILE A 59 -16.92 0.03 2.50
N THR A 60 -16.41 1.24 2.68
CA THR A 60 -17.22 2.42 3.04
C THR A 60 -18.21 2.76 1.93
N LEU A 61 -17.78 2.76 0.67
CA LEU A 61 -18.66 2.99 -0.48
C LEU A 61 -19.77 1.93 -0.55
N PHE A 62 -19.41 0.65 -0.37
CA PHE A 62 -20.36 -0.45 -0.39
C PHE A 62 -21.44 -0.31 0.71
N ILE A 63 -21.02 -0.04 1.94
CA ILE A 63 -21.95 0.19 3.06
C ILE A 63 -22.85 1.40 2.78
N GLY A 64 -22.28 2.49 2.26
CA GLY A 64 -23.05 3.70 1.90
C GLY A 64 -24.16 3.41 0.89
N VAL A 65 -23.85 2.63 -0.16
CA VAL A 65 -24.84 2.22 -1.17
C VAL A 65 -25.92 1.33 -0.56
N MET A 66 -25.53 0.34 0.24
CA MET A 66 -26.49 -0.56 0.91
C MET A 66 -27.46 0.20 1.81
N VAL A 67 -26.95 1.14 2.62
CA VAL A 67 -27.78 1.99 3.47
C VAL A 67 -28.68 2.90 2.63
N GLY A 68 -28.16 3.47 1.53
CA GLY A 68 -28.95 4.29 0.61
C GLY A 68 -30.17 3.54 0.04
N ILE A 69 -30.00 2.28 -0.36
CA ILE A 69 -31.10 1.44 -0.86
C ILE A 69 -32.15 1.20 0.22
N ILE A 70 -31.74 0.93 1.46
CA ILE A 70 -32.65 0.72 2.59
C ILE A 70 -33.48 1.97 2.83
N VAL A 71 -32.86 3.15 2.87
CA VAL A 71 -33.54 4.43 3.07
C VAL A 71 -34.56 4.69 1.96
N ILE A 72 -34.17 4.50 0.69
CA ILE A 72 -35.10 4.69 -0.45
C ILE A 72 -36.28 3.73 -0.33
N SER A 73 -36.03 2.46 0.02
CA SER A 73 -37.06 1.43 0.16
C SER A 73 -38.07 1.75 1.27
N MET A 74 -37.65 2.47 2.32
CA MET A 74 -38.54 2.95 3.38
C MET A 74 -39.23 4.27 3.04
N MET A 75 -38.56 5.15 2.29
CA MET A 75 -39.05 6.48 1.95
C MET A 75 -40.20 6.42 0.92
N VAL A 76 -40.06 5.62 -0.13
CA VAL A 76 -41.10 5.45 -1.17
C VAL A 76 -42.48 5.10 -0.57
N PRO A 77 -42.65 4.03 0.24
CA PRO A 77 -43.96 3.70 0.80
C PRO A 77 -44.47 4.76 1.79
N MET A 78 -43.57 5.53 2.42
CA MET A 78 -43.96 6.63 3.29
C MET A 78 -44.59 7.78 2.48
N PHE A 79 -44.05 8.11 1.31
CA PHE A 79 -44.64 9.11 0.40
C PHE A 79 -45.99 8.66 -0.14
N ASP A 80 -46.11 7.39 -0.52
CA ASP A 80 -47.37 6.82 -0.99
C ASP A 80 -48.44 6.86 0.12
N ALA A 81 -48.07 6.53 1.36
CA ALA A 81 -48.97 6.58 2.51
C ALA A 81 -49.45 8.01 2.84
N VAL A 82 -48.58 9.02 2.71
CA VAL A 82 -48.94 10.42 2.95
C VAL A 82 -49.82 10.98 1.81
N SER A 83 -49.56 10.56 0.57
CA SER A 83 -50.34 11.02 -0.60
C SER A 83 -51.72 10.34 -0.71
N ALA A 84 -51.88 9.17 -0.09
CA ALA A 84 -53.13 8.43 -0.03
C ALA A 84 -54.11 8.94 1.05
N ILE A 85 -53.68 9.88 1.90
CA ILE A 85 -54.50 10.60 2.90
C ILE A 85 -54.88 11.97 2.33
#